data_AF-A0A662V8S6-F1
#
_entry.id   AF-A0A662V8S6-F1
#
_cell.length_a   1.000
_cell.length_b   1.000
_cell.length_c   1.000
_cell.angle_alpha   90.00
_cell.angle_beta   90.00
_cell.angle_gamma   90.00
#
_symmetry.space_group_name_H-M   'P 1'
#
loop_
_entity.id
_entity.type
_entity.pdbx_description
1 polymer ?
#
loop_
_entity_poly.entity_id
_entity_poly.type
_entity_poly.pdbx_seq_one_letter_code
_entity_poly.pdbx_strand_id
1 'polypeptide(L)'
;NPPVDVRVLKHQIPGGMLSNLQAQLRELKAENKLPIVLEEVVRVREDLGWPPLVTPLSQIVGTQAVINVISGRYKVLIKEVRDYILGRYGKPPASIKQELIERVKSMESGVKLEKTITLDEARKRIPDYCVEKEEDYITYALFPEVAFEYLMEKCRRKRIIAYGLIEGIHDES
;
A
#
# COMPACT_ATOMS: atom_id res chain seq x y z
N ASN A 1 16.91 -19.70 12.82
CA ASN A 1 16.06 -20.24 11.75
C ASN A 1 14.61 -20.08 12.19
N PRO A 2 13.74 -19.34 11.50
CA PRO A 2 12.33 -19.37 11.85
C PRO A 2 11.81 -20.81 11.68
N PRO A 3 10.95 -21.31 12.58
CA PRO A 3 10.42 -22.66 12.50
C PRO A 3 9.66 -22.85 11.19
N VAL A 4 9.85 -24.00 10.53
CA VAL A 4 9.15 -24.37 9.29
C VAL A 4 7.66 -24.49 9.58
N ASP A 5 6.83 -23.62 9.02
CA ASP A 5 5.39 -23.67 9.20
C ASP A 5 4.73 -24.59 8.14
N VAL A 6 4.45 -25.84 8.53
CA VAL A 6 3.81 -26.86 7.69
C VAL A 6 2.38 -26.46 7.27
N ARG A 7 1.75 -25.49 7.97
CA ARG A 7 0.39 -25.02 7.65
C ARG A 7 0.33 -24.25 6.34
N VAL A 8 1.47 -23.75 5.84
CA VAL A 8 1.62 -23.16 4.49
C VAL A 8 1.03 -24.06 3.41
N LEU A 9 1.17 -25.38 3.54
CA LEU A 9 0.65 -26.33 2.55
C LEU A 9 -0.88 -26.34 2.47
N LYS A 10 -1.58 -25.94 3.54
CA LYS A 10 -3.06 -25.87 3.58
C LYS A 10 -3.58 -24.51 3.14
N HIS A 11 -3.00 -23.42 3.66
CA HIS A 11 -3.55 -22.07 3.43
C HIS A 11 -2.86 -21.30 2.29
N GLN A 12 -1.69 -21.75 1.81
CA GLN A 12 -0.89 -21.12 0.75
C GLN A 12 -0.53 -19.65 1.01
N ILE A 13 -0.34 -19.27 2.28
CA ILE A 13 -0.05 -17.88 2.68
C ILE A 13 1.46 -17.72 2.79
N PRO A 14 2.07 -16.76 2.07
CA PRO A 14 3.50 -16.48 2.20
C PRO A 14 3.88 -16.09 3.64
N GLY A 15 5.09 -16.47 4.09
CA GLY A 15 5.54 -16.17 5.45
C GLY A 15 5.48 -14.69 5.83
N GLY A 16 5.88 -13.79 4.93
CA GLY A 16 5.78 -12.34 5.16
C GLY A 16 4.34 -11.84 5.32
N MET A 17 3.39 -12.43 4.59
CA MET A 17 1.96 -12.12 4.74
C MET A 17 1.43 -12.62 6.09
N LEU A 18 1.84 -13.80 6.54
CA LEU A 18 1.44 -14.35 7.84
C LEU A 18 1.90 -13.46 9.01
N SER A 19 3.17 -13.03 8.99
CA SER A 19 3.69 -12.11 10.02
C SER A 19 2.95 -10.77 10.03
N ASN A 20 2.58 -10.24 8.86
CA ASN A 20 1.80 -9.02 8.75
C ASN A 20 0.38 -9.20 9.32
N LEU A 21 -0.31 -10.30 9.01
CA LEU A 21 -1.62 -10.62 9.56
C LEU A 21 -1.59 -10.74 11.09
N GLN A 22 -0.56 -11.37 11.64
CA GLN A 22 -0.36 -11.48 13.09
C GLN A 22 -0.15 -10.11 13.74
N ALA A 23 0.60 -9.21 13.11
CA ALA A 23 0.79 -7.85 13.58
C ALA A 23 -0.53 -7.06 13.59
N GLN A 24 -1.29 -7.10 12.49
CA GLN A 24 -2.61 -6.47 12.40
C GLN A 24 -3.58 -6.97 13.47
N LEU A 25 -3.64 -8.29 13.70
CA LEU A 25 -4.51 -8.86 14.73
C LEU A 25 -4.08 -8.49 16.14
N ARG A 26 -2.78 -8.34 16.40
CA ARG A 26 -2.26 -7.87 17.69
C ARG A 26 -2.66 -6.44 17.98
N GLU A 27 -2.56 -5.55 16.99
CA GLU A 27 -3.01 -4.15 17.11
C GLU A 27 -4.51 -4.06 17.44
N LEU A 28 -5.31 -5.01 16.90
CA LEU A 28 -6.74 -5.12 17.15
C LEU A 28 -7.10 -5.95 18.40
N LYS A 29 -6.11 -6.45 19.17
CA LYS A 29 -6.29 -7.34 20.33
C LYS A 29 -7.17 -8.57 20.00
N ALA A 30 -6.96 -9.13 18.81
CA ALA A 30 -7.76 -10.19 18.21
C ALA A 30 -6.91 -11.37 17.72
N GLU A 31 -5.75 -11.62 18.33
CA GLU A 31 -4.80 -12.67 17.93
C GLU A 31 -5.43 -14.07 17.94
N ASN A 32 -6.38 -14.30 18.83
CA ASN A 32 -7.15 -15.55 18.91
C ASN A 32 -7.98 -15.83 17.65
N LYS A 33 -8.23 -14.82 16.80
CA LYS A 33 -8.95 -14.96 15.53
C LYS A 33 -8.07 -15.39 14.36
N LEU A 34 -6.75 -15.53 14.55
CA LEU A 34 -5.83 -15.92 13.47
C LEU A 34 -6.30 -17.16 12.69
N PRO A 35 -6.73 -18.28 13.32
CA PRO A 35 -7.20 -19.45 12.56
C PRO A 35 -8.38 -19.13 11.62
N ILE A 36 -9.33 -18.33 12.11
CA ILE A 36 -10.52 -17.90 11.35
C ILE A 36 -10.11 -17.00 10.18
N VAL A 37 -9.13 -16.11 10.38
CA VAL A 37 -8.58 -15.25 9.32
C VAL A 37 -7.88 -16.09 8.24
N LEU A 38 -7.11 -17.12 8.61
CA LEU A 38 -6.45 -17.98 7.62
C LEU A 38 -7.45 -18.72 6.74
N GLU A 39 -8.58 -19.17 7.29
CA GLU A 39 -9.69 -19.75 6.52
C GLU A 39 -10.36 -18.71 5.62
N GLU A 40 -10.60 -17.52 6.14
CA GLU A 40 -11.22 -16.43 5.38
C GLU A 40 -10.33 -15.94 4.24
N VAL A 41 -9.00 -15.97 4.38
CA VAL A 41 -8.06 -15.67 3.28
C VAL A 41 -8.29 -16.58 2.08
N VAL A 42 -8.50 -17.89 2.30
CA VAL A 42 -8.76 -18.84 1.20
C VAL A 42 -10.08 -18.50 0.51
N ARG A 43 -11.12 -18.18 1.28
CA ARG A 43 -12.45 -17.80 0.76
C ARG A 43 -12.41 -16.49 -0.01
N VAL A 44 -11.71 -15.47 0.50
CA VAL A 44 -11.54 -14.19 -0.18
C VAL A 44 -10.75 -14.38 -1.47
N ARG A 45 -9.68 -15.19 -1.45
CA ARG A 45 -8.93 -15.52 -2.66
C ARG A 45 -9.81 -16.19 -3.71
N GLU A 46 -10.66 -17.13 -3.32
CA GLU A 46 -11.62 -17.77 -4.22
C GLU A 46 -12.61 -16.75 -4.80
N ASP A 47 -13.24 -15.93 -3.96
CA ASP A 47 -14.20 -14.91 -4.40
C ASP A 47 -13.57 -13.88 -5.36
N LEU A 48 -12.26 -13.63 -5.23
CA LEU A 48 -11.51 -12.73 -6.08
C LEU A 48 -10.90 -13.42 -7.32
N GLY A 49 -11.31 -14.64 -7.64
CA GLY A 49 -10.91 -15.32 -8.86
C GLY A 49 -9.50 -15.91 -8.80
N TRP A 50 -9.11 -16.41 -7.63
CA TRP A 50 -7.83 -17.11 -7.40
C TRP A 50 -6.56 -16.31 -7.76
N PRO A 51 -6.40 -15.05 -7.32
CA PRO A 51 -5.17 -14.31 -7.57
C PRO A 51 -3.96 -15.04 -6.97
N PRO A 52 -2.77 -14.90 -7.59
CA PRO A 52 -1.53 -15.37 -6.97
C PRO A 52 -1.27 -14.56 -5.69
N LEU A 53 -1.01 -15.24 -4.57
CA LEU A 53 -0.73 -14.59 -3.28
C LEU A 53 0.72 -14.10 -3.23
N VAL A 54 1.03 -13.11 -4.07
CA VAL A 54 2.28 -12.35 -4.07
C VAL A 54 1.96 -10.87 -3.89
N THR A 55 2.92 -10.07 -3.42
CA THR A 55 2.70 -8.62 -3.21
C THR A 55 2.40 -7.94 -4.56
N PRO A 56 1.39 -7.05 -4.65
CA PRO A 56 0.55 -6.54 -3.55
C PRO A 56 -0.69 -7.40 -3.21
N LEU A 57 -1.09 -8.33 -4.07
CA LEU A 57 -2.34 -9.10 -3.96
C LEU A 57 -2.46 -9.90 -2.66
N SER A 58 -1.35 -10.45 -2.16
CA SER A 58 -1.30 -11.15 -0.88
C SER A 58 -1.81 -10.28 0.28
N GLN A 59 -1.36 -9.03 0.36
CA GLN A 59 -1.77 -8.09 1.39
C GLN A 59 -3.22 -7.65 1.21
N ILE A 60 -3.69 -7.46 -0.03
CA ILE A 60 -5.08 -7.09 -0.33
C ILE A 60 -6.05 -8.17 0.16
N VAL A 61 -5.80 -9.43 -0.21
CA VAL A 61 -6.60 -10.58 0.22
C VAL A 61 -6.54 -10.73 1.74
N GLY A 62 -5.35 -10.60 2.33
CA GLY A 62 -5.13 -10.70 3.77
C GLY A 62 -5.92 -9.67 4.58
N THR A 63 -5.75 -8.40 4.23
CA THR A 63 -6.41 -7.29 4.92
C THR A 63 -7.93 -7.38 4.79
N GLN A 64 -8.45 -7.73 3.61
CA GLN A 64 -9.89 -7.94 3.43
C GLN A 64 -10.40 -9.11 4.28
N ALA A 65 -9.63 -10.19 4.42
CA ALA A 65 -10.00 -11.31 5.28
C ALA A 65 -10.05 -10.92 6.77
N VAL A 66 -9.08 -10.14 7.26
CA VAL A 66 -9.11 -9.58 8.61
C VAL A 66 -10.37 -8.74 8.82
N ILE A 67 -10.67 -7.83 7.90
CA ILE A 67 -11.86 -6.97 7.97
C ILE A 67 -13.15 -7.79 7.95
N ASN A 68 -13.22 -8.84 7.12
CA ASN A 68 -14.36 -9.75 7.08
C ASN A 68 -14.59 -10.44 8.44
N VAL A 69 -13.53 -10.90 9.10
CA VAL A 69 -13.61 -11.57 10.40
C VAL A 69 -13.98 -10.60 11.54
N ILE A 70 -13.56 -9.34 11.46
CA ILE A 70 -13.85 -8.33 12.47
C ILE A 70 -15.24 -7.72 12.29
N SER A 71 -15.61 -7.38 11.06
CA SER A 71 -16.81 -6.57 10.76
C SER A 71 -17.95 -7.35 10.08
N GLY A 72 -17.72 -8.61 9.71
CA GLY A 72 -18.63 -9.42 8.90
C GLY A 72 -18.22 -9.44 7.44
N ARG A 73 -18.41 -10.60 6.78
CA ARG A 73 -17.90 -10.88 5.43
C ARG A 73 -18.42 -9.87 4.40
N TYR A 74 -17.48 -9.13 3.81
CA TYR A 74 -17.70 -8.03 2.87
C TYR A 74 -18.63 -6.93 3.36
N LYS A 75 -18.93 -6.81 4.66
CA LYS A 75 -19.71 -5.67 5.16
C LYS A 75 -19.02 -4.35 4.77
N VAL A 76 -17.69 -4.33 4.90
CA VAL A 76 -16.79 -3.29 4.42
C VAL A 76 -15.91 -3.87 3.31
N LEU A 77 -15.90 -3.22 2.15
CA LEU A 77 -15.00 -3.53 1.03
C LEU A 77 -13.88 -2.49 0.99
N ILE A 78 -12.63 -2.93 1.12
CA ILE A 78 -11.48 -2.02 1.06
C ILE A 78 -11.28 -1.47 -0.35
N LYS A 79 -10.62 -0.32 -0.47
CA LYS A 79 -10.36 0.36 -1.75
C LYS A 79 -9.62 -0.57 -2.71
N GLU A 80 -8.62 -1.28 -2.21
CA GLU A 80 -7.73 -2.12 -3.00
C GLU A 80 -8.46 -3.33 -3.61
N VAL A 81 -9.43 -3.90 -2.90
CA VAL A 81 -10.30 -4.96 -3.43
C VAL A 81 -11.22 -4.42 -4.53
N ARG A 82 -11.79 -3.22 -4.32
CA ARG A 82 -12.58 -2.56 -5.37
C ARG A 82 -11.75 -2.32 -6.61
N ASP A 83 -10.56 -1.73 -6.44
CA ASP A 83 -9.62 -1.45 -7.52
C ASP A 83 -9.17 -2.73 -8.26
N TYR A 84 -8.99 -3.83 -7.54
CA TYR A 84 -8.75 -5.16 -8.12
C TYR A 84 -9.92 -5.65 -8.96
N ILE A 85 -11.16 -5.56 -8.44
CA ILE A 85 -12.38 -5.95 -9.16
C ILE A 85 -12.58 -5.12 -10.43
N LEU A 86 -12.14 -3.86 -10.41
CA LEU A 86 -12.15 -2.94 -11.55
C LEU A 86 -11.04 -3.19 -12.56
N GLY A 87 -10.18 -4.17 -12.33
CA GLY A 87 -9.10 -4.55 -13.24
C GLY A 87 -7.86 -3.66 -13.15
N ARG A 88 -7.72 -2.79 -12.13
CA ARG A 88 -6.55 -1.91 -11.97
C ARG A 88 -5.26 -2.68 -11.65
N TYR A 89 -5.39 -3.94 -11.23
CA TYR A 89 -4.28 -4.87 -10.95
C TYR A 89 -4.12 -5.93 -12.05
N GLY A 90 -4.79 -5.75 -13.20
CA GLY A 90 -4.82 -6.71 -14.29
C GLY A 90 -6.01 -7.67 -14.23
N LYS A 91 -5.92 -8.76 -15.01
CA LYS A 91 -7.00 -9.72 -15.18
C LYS A 91 -6.86 -10.87 -14.17
N PRO A 92 -7.90 -11.18 -13.38
CA PRO A 92 -7.93 -12.36 -12.51
C PRO A 92 -7.77 -13.68 -13.30
N PRO A 93 -7.10 -14.71 -12.72
CA PRO A 93 -6.99 -16.04 -13.34
C PRO A 93 -8.34 -16.76 -13.54
N ALA A 94 -9.27 -16.57 -12.61
CA ALA A 94 -10.63 -17.11 -12.66
C ALA A 94 -11.67 -16.01 -12.46
N SER A 95 -12.95 -16.34 -12.68
CA SER A 95 -14.04 -15.38 -12.51
C SER A 95 -14.15 -14.91 -11.06
N ILE A 96 -14.25 -13.59 -10.86
CA ILE A 96 -14.60 -12.99 -9.57
C ILE A 96 -16.07 -13.28 -9.28
N LYS A 97 -16.40 -13.47 -8.00
CA LYS A 97 -17.78 -13.67 -7.53
C LYS A 97 -18.69 -12.52 -8.01
N GLN A 98 -19.75 -12.89 -8.71
CA GLN A 98 -20.64 -11.96 -9.41
C GLN A 98 -21.23 -10.86 -8.50
N GLU A 99 -21.65 -11.22 -7.28
CA GLU A 99 -22.18 -10.28 -6.29
C GLU A 99 -21.21 -9.14 -5.95
N LEU A 100 -19.90 -9.43 -5.92
CA LEU A 100 -18.88 -8.42 -5.64
C LEU A 100 -18.72 -7.46 -6.83
N ILE A 101 -18.76 -7.99 -8.05
CA ILE A 101 -18.67 -7.17 -9.27
C ILE A 101 -19.84 -6.18 -9.32
N GLU A 102 -21.06 -6.66 -9.09
CA GLU A 102 -22.27 -5.84 -9.11
C GLU A 102 -22.24 -4.76 -8.04
N ARG A 103 -21.80 -5.11 -6.83
CA ARG A 103 -21.65 -4.15 -5.73
C ARG A 103 -20.60 -3.09 -6.01
N VAL A 104 -19.46 -3.44 -6.59
CA VAL A 104 -18.43 -2.44 -6.91
C VAL A 104 -18.92 -1.49 -7.99
N LYS A 105 -19.59 -2.01 -9.03
CA LYS A 105 -20.18 -1.18 -10.10
C LYS A 105 -21.20 -0.17 -9.58
N SER A 106 -22.01 -0.53 -8.57
CA SER A 106 -22.96 0.42 -7.97
C SER A 106 -22.32 1.50 -7.12
N MET A 107 -21.09 1.29 -6.63
CA MET A 107 -20.33 2.26 -5.82
C MET A 107 -19.48 3.22 -6.65
N GLU A 108 -19.23 2.92 -7.94
CA GLU A 108 -18.17 3.56 -8.72
C GLU A 108 -18.52 4.90 -9.36
N SER A 109 -19.74 5.40 -9.21
CA SER A 109 -20.20 6.66 -9.83
C SER A 109 -19.44 7.93 -9.38
N GLY A 110 -18.37 7.83 -8.60
CA GLY A 110 -17.59 8.98 -8.11
C GLY A 110 -16.10 8.75 -7.80
N VAL A 111 -15.50 7.60 -8.12
CA VAL A 111 -14.07 7.37 -7.79
C VAL A 111 -13.19 7.91 -8.90
N LYS A 112 -12.59 9.10 -8.69
CA LYS A 112 -11.53 9.62 -9.56
C LYS A 112 -10.32 8.69 -9.50
N LEU A 113 -9.83 8.26 -10.67
CA LEU A 113 -8.51 7.64 -10.76
C LEU A 113 -7.47 8.56 -10.13
N GLU A 114 -6.66 8.02 -9.23
CA GLU A 114 -5.43 8.69 -8.79
C GLU A 114 -4.59 8.95 -10.03
N LYS A 115 -4.34 10.24 -10.33
CA LYS A 115 -3.56 10.63 -11.49
C LYS A 115 -2.13 10.17 -11.26
N THR A 116 -1.65 9.26 -12.10
CA THR A 116 -0.22 9.00 -12.24
C THR A 116 0.47 10.32 -12.60
N ILE A 117 1.42 10.74 -11.77
CA ILE A 117 2.21 11.94 -12.04
C ILE A 117 3.29 11.56 -13.05
N THR A 118 3.34 12.31 -14.14
CA THR A 118 4.42 12.17 -15.13
C THR A 118 5.71 12.83 -14.62
N LEU A 119 6.87 12.41 -15.13
CA LEU A 119 8.15 13.03 -14.76
C LEU A 119 8.18 14.53 -15.08
N ASP A 120 7.54 14.96 -16.16
CA ASP A 120 7.47 16.38 -16.52
C ASP A 120 6.60 17.19 -15.55
N GLU A 121 5.54 16.58 -15.01
CA GLU A 121 4.75 17.20 -13.95
C GLU A 121 5.53 17.22 -12.63
N ALA A 122 6.31 16.18 -12.33
CA ALA A 122 7.19 16.16 -11.16
C ALA A 122 8.21 17.30 -11.20
N ARG A 123 8.85 17.51 -12.35
CA ARG A 123 9.80 18.61 -12.59
C ARG A 123 9.21 19.99 -12.34
N LYS A 124 7.94 20.20 -12.71
CA LYS A 124 7.25 21.48 -12.50
C LYS A 124 6.83 21.73 -11.05
N ARG A 125 6.72 20.69 -10.23
CA ARG A 125 6.20 20.78 -8.86
C ARG A 125 7.27 20.94 -7.80
N ILE A 126 8.48 20.43 -8.05
CA ILE A 126 9.59 20.55 -7.12
C ILE A 126 10.52 21.65 -7.62
N PRO A 127 10.84 22.67 -6.80
CA PRO A 127 11.80 23.69 -7.17
C PRO A 127 13.20 23.09 -7.40
N ASP A 128 13.85 23.48 -8.50
CA ASP A 128 15.16 22.95 -8.91
C ASP A 128 16.25 23.08 -7.83
N TYR A 129 16.18 24.11 -6.98
CA TYR A 129 17.15 24.31 -5.90
C TYR A 129 16.99 23.34 -4.71
N CYS A 130 15.85 22.65 -4.62
CA CYS A 130 15.61 21.59 -3.64
C CYS A 130 15.99 20.19 -4.15
N VAL A 131 16.35 20.10 -5.43
CA VAL A 131 16.74 18.87 -6.11
C VAL A 131 18.26 18.77 -6.13
N GLU A 132 18.79 17.62 -5.76
CA GLU A 132 20.23 17.35 -5.86
C GLU A 132 20.58 16.56 -7.12
N LYS A 133 19.68 15.65 -7.51
CA LYS A 133 19.88 14.74 -8.63
C LYS A 133 18.56 14.47 -9.34
N GLU A 134 18.62 14.03 -10.59
CA GLU A 134 17.43 13.76 -11.41
C GLU A 134 16.51 12.68 -10.78
N GLU A 135 17.09 11.75 -10.02
CA GLU A 135 16.37 10.70 -9.30
C GLU A 135 15.43 11.24 -8.21
N ASP A 136 15.61 12.47 -7.74
CA ASP A 136 14.67 13.09 -6.79
C ASP A 136 13.30 13.32 -7.46
N TYR A 137 13.26 13.63 -8.76
CA TYR A 137 12.00 13.74 -9.51
C TYR A 137 11.35 12.37 -9.72
N ILE A 138 12.14 11.31 -9.90
CA ILE A 138 11.63 9.94 -9.98
C ILE A 138 11.03 9.53 -8.62
N THR A 139 11.73 9.85 -7.54
CA THR A 139 11.27 9.61 -6.16
C THR A 139 9.93 10.30 -5.92
N TYR A 140 9.77 11.54 -6.36
CA TYR A 140 8.50 12.26 -6.29
C TYR A 140 7.40 11.70 -7.20
N ALA A 141 7.73 11.30 -8.42
CA ALA A 141 6.74 10.70 -9.31
C ALA A 141 6.18 9.38 -8.75
N LEU A 142 7.02 8.59 -8.07
CA LEU A 142 6.62 7.33 -7.44
C LEU A 142 5.88 7.53 -6.12
N PHE A 143 6.31 8.48 -5.28
CA PHE A 143 5.78 8.70 -3.94
C PHE A 143 5.53 10.18 -3.64
N PRO A 144 4.55 10.84 -4.29
CA PRO A 144 4.46 12.30 -4.30
C PRO A 144 4.32 12.94 -2.92
N GLU A 145 3.48 12.38 -2.05
CA GLU A 145 3.21 12.93 -0.72
C GLU A 145 4.44 12.81 0.20
N VAL A 146 5.02 11.62 0.29
CA VAL A 146 6.18 11.34 1.15
C VAL A 146 7.44 12.04 0.63
N ALA A 147 7.66 12.01 -0.68
CA ALA A 147 8.82 12.63 -1.30
C ALA A 147 8.79 14.15 -1.17
N PHE A 148 7.60 14.78 -1.26
CA PHE A 148 7.49 16.23 -1.10
C PHE A 148 8.01 16.67 0.27
N GLU A 149 7.52 16.06 1.34
CA GLU A 149 7.92 16.39 2.71
C GLU A 149 9.43 16.15 2.90
N TYR A 150 9.93 15.00 2.47
CA TYR A 150 11.35 14.65 2.56
C TYR A 150 12.27 15.62 1.82
N LEU A 151 11.97 15.94 0.56
CA LEU A 151 12.79 16.83 -0.26
C LEU A 151 12.75 18.27 0.25
N MET A 152 11.59 18.73 0.72
CA MET A 152 11.45 20.06 1.33
C MET A 152 12.23 20.18 2.64
N GLU A 153 12.20 19.15 3.49
CA GLU A 153 12.99 19.13 4.72
C GLU A 153 14.50 19.13 4.42
N LYS A 154 14.94 18.28 3.49
CA LYS A 154 16.33 18.22 3.03
C LYS A 154 16.82 19.57 2.50
N CYS A 155 15.99 20.23 1.70
CA CYS A 155 16.24 21.57 1.19
C CYS A 155 16.33 22.62 2.30
N ARG A 156 15.44 22.57 3.30
CA ARG A 156 15.46 23.46 4.47
C ARG A 156 16.73 23.31 5.29
N ARG A 157 17.15 22.07 5.57
CA ARG A 157 18.36 21.78 6.36
C ARG A 157 19.61 22.36 5.69
N LYS A 158 19.74 22.21 4.36
CA LYS A 158 20.84 22.82 3.60
C LYS A 158 20.87 24.34 3.70
N ARG A 159 19.71 24.99 3.60
CA ARG A 159 19.62 26.45 3.74
C ARG A 159 20.07 26.89 5.12
N ILE A 160 19.61 26.23 6.19
CA ILE A 160 20.04 26.57 7.56
C ILE A 160 21.56 26.45 7.71
N ILE A 161 22.17 25.39 7.18
CA ILE A 161 23.63 25.20 7.21
C ILE A 161 24.33 26.30 6.42
N ALA A 162 23.85 26.62 5.21
CA ALA A 162 24.44 27.67 4.38
C ALA A 162 24.35 29.05 5.04
N TYR A 163 23.20 29.41 5.64
CA TYR A 163 23.03 30.67 6.36
C TYR A 163 23.88 30.72 7.64
N GLY A 164 23.95 29.63 8.41
CA GLY A 164 24.80 29.55 9.61
C GLY A 164 26.30 29.63 9.29
N LEU A 165 26.74 29.10 8.14
CA LEU A 165 28.11 29.28 7.64
C LEU A 165 28.39 30.72 7.21
N ILE A 166 27.42 31.41 6.61
CA ILE A 166 27.57 32.81 6.20
C ILE A 166 27.63 33.75 7.40
N GLU A 167 26.79 33.55 8.42
CA GLU A 167 26.83 34.36 9.65
C GLU A 167 28.11 34.12 10.46
N GLY A 168 28.62 32.88 10.51
CA GLY A 168 29.90 32.56 11.16
C GLY A 168 31.14 33.15 10.47
N ILE A 169 31.03 33.60 9.21
CA ILE A 169 32.13 34.26 8.47
C ILE A 169 32.16 35.78 8.74
N HIS A 170 31.09 36.38 9.28
CA HIS A 170 31.04 37.81 9.61
C HIS A 170 31.56 38.17 11.01
N ASP A 171 31.86 37.18 11.86
CA ASP A 171 32.35 37.41 13.24
C ASP A 171 33.90 37.33 13.38
N GLU A 172 34.65 37.13 12.29
CA GLU A 172 36.13 37.09 12.29
C GLU A 172 36.82 38.26 11.53
N SER A 173 36.18 39.43 11.45
CA SER A 173 36.78 40.64 10.84
C SER A 173 36.81 41.84 11.77
#